data_AF-W8YDA1-F1
#
_entry.id   AF-W8YDA1-F1
#
_cell.length_a   1.000
_cell.length_b   1.000
_cell.length_c   1.000
_cell.angle_alpha   90.00
_cell.angle_beta   90.00
_cell.angle_gamma   90.00
#
_symmetry.space_group_name_H-M   'P 1'
#
loop_
_entity.id
_entity.type
_entity.pdbx_description
1 polymer ?
#
loop_
_entity_poly.entity_id
_entity_poly.type
_entity_poly.pdbx_seq_one_letter_code
_entity_poly.pdbx_strand_id
1 'polypeptide(L)'
;MKVIIKREENKLPNIYLATVLKNLENLGFTFSEPLIEELQTLSVDAFTSFYKELVKHLKEMVGAHIQFTPMYPNFPQQMMDLSDADLYINAIIHYVTLRLPVSKVEERLPLLDRVDLKVIDLGSEEDFNQMISQLISANSSISSTDKTDVEWAITHTEDVSCFLPNVIPHKENMSFIIGVLLINRKISADAAAKYFKTATDVLRLAVALSEGDVSLASSVRFKKFNRAERRFLLGLLEQCGNITEDMLRYKKRWIRLGEILHPTEYHTRFPKTHRAFEILRNNIKVETFNGKIEAALLNRDIMTAKNLLKTRPGEFARRLDHLIRLCSDKSTDVFNILEDFLSIIGNVSTPVLLQLTAHFKHRNDKNEFRTFFPKGNVAKAIGIENTLPFISEDICLMIVKMCEDT
;
A
#
# COMPACT_ATOMS: atom_id res chain seq x y z
N MET A 1 1.75 -1.89 23.35
CA MET A 1 2.61 -3.01 22.93
C MET A 1 2.24 -4.17 23.81
N LYS A 2 2.09 -5.37 23.25
CA LYS A 2 1.61 -6.51 24.01
C LYS A 2 2.54 -7.71 23.81
N VAL A 3 2.64 -8.57 24.81
CA VAL A 3 3.36 -9.84 24.74
C VAL A 3 2.46 -10.97 25.21
N ILE A 4 2.52 -12.12 24.52
CA ILE A 4 1.77 -13.31 24.91
C ILE A 4 2.68 -14.20 25.74
N ILE A 5 2.21 -14.61 26.91
CA ILE A 5 2.93 -15.50 27.82
C ILE A 5 2.06 -16.70 28.14
N LYS A 6 2.64 -17.90 28.11
CA LYS A 6 1.97 -19.11 28.58
C LYS A 6 2.21 -19.25 30.07
N ARG A 7 1.13 -19.33 30.83
CA ARG A 7 1.16 -19.52 32.28
C ARG A 7 1.85 -20.84 32.63
N GLU A 8 2.70 -20.80 33.65
CA GLU A 8 3.32 -21.98 34.26
C GLU A 8 2.85 -22.14 35.71
N GLU A 9 3.11 -23.29 36.34
CA GLU A 9 2.80 -23.51 37.76
C GLU A 9 4.03 -23.29 38.66
N ASN A 10 4.84 -22.28 38.34
CA ASN A 10 6.04 -21.93 39.11
C ASN A 10 5.83 -20.63 39.91
N LYS A 11 6.80 -20.30 40.75
CA LYS A 11 6.84 -19.04 41.49
C LYS A 11 8.18 -18.35 41.29
N LEU A 12 8.19 -17.30 40.48
CA LEU A 12 9.37 -16.50 40.21
C LEU A 12 9.72 -15.63 41.44
N PRO A 13 10.98 -15.64 41.94
CA PRO A 13 11.38 -14.75 43.01
C PRO A 13 11.31 -13.28 42.59
N ASN A 14 10.74 -12.42 43.44
CA ASN A 14 10.53 -10.98 43.14
C ASN A 14 11.79 -10.21 42.72
N ILE A 15 12.98 -10.67 43.11
CA ILE A 15 14.25 -10.04 42.72
C ILE A 15 14.45 -10.02 41.20
N TYR A 16 13.97 -11.03 40.47
CA TYR A 16 14.06 -11.08 39.02
C TYR A 16 13.16 -10.02 38.36
N LEU A 17 11.91 -9.90 38.83
CA LEU A 17 10.97 -8.88 38.33
C LEU A 17 11.46 -7.47 38.62
N ALA A 18 11.92 -7.20 39.84
CA ALA A 18 12.47 -5.91 40.22
C ALA A 18 13.69 -5.53 39.34
N THR A 19 14.59 -6.51 39.09
CA THR A 19 15.76 -6.30 38.23
C THR A 19 15.36 -5.98 36.80
N VAL A 20 14.39 -6.72 36.24
CA VAL A 20 13.93 -6.51 34.87
C VAL A 20 13.20 -5.18 34.70
N LEU A 21 12.28 -4.85 35.60
CA LEU A 21 11.59 -3.55 35.57
C LEU A 21 12.61 -2.41 35.60
N LYS A 22 13.63 -2.49 36.47
CA LYS A 22 14.67 -1.47 36.54
C LYS A 22 15.51 -1.38 35.26
N ASN A 23 15.80 -2.50 34.62
CA ASN A 23 16.53 -2.51 33.36
C ASN A 23 15.71 -1.98 32.18
N LEU A 24 14.39 -2.20 32.20
CA LEU A 24 13.47 -1.71 31.17
C LEU A 24 13.20 -0.20 31.30
N GLU A 25 13.24 0.36 32.51
CA GLU A 25 13.18 1.81 32.73
C GLU A 25 14.25 2.55 31.91
N ASN A 26 15.47 2.01 31.87
CA ASN A 26 16.57 2.58 31.08
C ASN A 26 16.32 2.54 29.56
N LEU A 27 15.42 1.67 29.10
CA LEU A 27 14.97 1.60 27.70
C LEU A 27 13.66 2.38 27.48
N GLY A 28 13.07 2.97 28.51
CA GLY A 28 11.81 3.72 28.45
C GLY A 28 10.54 2.86 28.54
N PHE A 29 10.64 1.64 29.07
CA PHE A 29 9.50 0.70 29.17
C PHE A 29 9.22 0.23 30.59
N THR A 30 7.99 -0.22 30.83
CA THR A 30 7.58 -0.91 32.06
C THR A 30 6.50 -1.96 31.75
N PHE A 31 6.16 -2.82 32.70
CA PHE A 31 5.11 -3.82 32.54
C PHE A 31 3.78 -3.36 33.12
N SER A 32 2.67 -3.83 32.54
CA SER A 32 1.35 -3.73 33.15
C SER A 32 1.22 -4.70 34.32
N GLU A 33 0.28 -4.43 35.23
CA GLU A 33 -0.04 -5.33 36.34
C GLU A 33 -0.42 -6.76 35.87
N PRO A 34 -1.31 -6.95 34.86
CA PRO A 34 -1.62 -8.29 34.35
C PRO A 34 -0.39 -9.05 33.82
N LEU A 35 0.54 -8.35 33.18
CA LEU A 35 1.76 -8.96 32.67
C LEU A 35 2.69 -9.39 33.82
N ILE A 36 2.80 -8.59 34.87
CA ILE A 36 3.61 -8.92 36.05
C ILE A 36 3.05 -10.17 36.73
N GLU A 37 1.73 -10.26 36.90
CA GLU A 37 1.08 -11.41 37.51
C GLU A 37 1.37 -12.71 36.73
N GLU A 38 1.29 -12.68 35.40
CA GLU A 38 1.62 -13.85 34.58
C GLU A 38 3.11 -14.20 34.61
N LEU A 39 4.00 -13.20 34.59
CA LEU A 39 5.45 -13.42 34.70
C LEU A 39 5.86 -14.04 36.05
N GLN A 40 5.11 -13.76 37.13
CA GLN A 40 5.35 -14.38 38.44
C GLN A 40 5.15 -15.89 38.43
N THR A 41 4.40 -16.41 37.46
CA THR A 41 4.10 -17.84 37.35
C THR A 41 5.18 -18.64 36.65
N LEU A 42 6.16 -17.98 36.01
CA LEU A 42 7.21 -18.62 35.22
C LEU A 42 8.34 -19.19 36.08
N SER A 43 8.99 -20.24 35.57
CA SER A 43 10.29 -20.68 36.06
C SER A 43 11.38 -19.62 35.80
N VAL A 44 12.47 -19.68 36.56
CA VAL A 44 13.62 -18.76 36.38
C VAL A 44 14.21 -18.87 34.97
N ASP A 45 14.30 -20.07 34.42
CA ASP A 45 14.87 -20.32 33.09
C ASP A 45 13.95 -19.80 31.97
N ALA A 46 12.65 -20.04 32.07
CA ALA A 46 11.66 -19.51 31.13
C ALA A 46 11.62 -17.98 31.14
N PHE A 47 11.55 -17.38 32.34
CA PHE A 47 11.60 -15.93 32.51
C PHE A 47 12.89 -15.32 31.95
N THR A 48 14.04 -15.94 32.22
CA THR A 48 15.34 -15.45 31.72
C THR A 48 15.41 -15.50 30.20
N SER A 49 14.84 -16.54 29.58
CA SER A 49 14.79 -16.68 28.13
C SER A 49 13.88 -15.62 27.50
N PHE A 50 12.67 -15.46 28.04
CA PHE A 50 11.73 -14.40 27.66
C PHE A 50 12.38 -13.01 27.77
N TYR A 51 13.03 -12.71 28.90
CA TYR A 51 13.66 -11.43 29.15
C TYR A 51 14.78 -11.12 28.14
N LYS A 52 15.64 -12.11 27.82
CA LYS A 52 16.71 -11.94 26.84
C LYS A 52 16.17 -11.60 25.45
N GLU A 53 15.10 -12.28 25.04
CA GLU A 53 14.45 -12.04 23.76
C GLU A 53 13.76 -10.67 23.72
N LEU A 54 12.99 -10.34 24.77
CA LEU A 54 12.33 -9.04 24.89
C LEU A 54 13.33 -7.89 24.82
N VAL A 55 14.41 -7.91 25.61
CA VAL A 55 15.41 -6.84 25.61
C VAL A 55 16.10 -6.69 24.26
N LYS A 56 16.34 -7.80 23.55
CA LYS A 56 16.89 -7.75 22.20
C LYS A 56 15.97 -6.95 21.28
N HIS A 57 14.68 -7.27 21.25
CA HIS A 57 13.69 -6.55 20.43
C HIS A 57 13.53 -5.08 20.84
N LEU A 58 13.48 -4.77 22.14
CA LEU A 58 13.36 -3.38 22.60
C LEU A 58 14.58 -2.54 22.23
N LYS A 59 15.80 -3.09 22.32
CA LYS A 59 17.03 -2.39 21.89
C LYS A 59 17.05 -2.14 20.39
N GLU A 60 16.54 -3.06 19.59
CA GLU A 60 16.35 -2.88 18.15
C GLU A 60 15.36 -1.74 17.88
N MET A 61 14.21 -1.75 18.57
CA MET A 61 13.14 -0.74 18.41
C MET A 61 13.58 0.68 18.77
N VAL A 62 14.34 0.88 19.86
CA VAL A 62 14.79 2.23 20.28
C VAL A 62 16.15 2.63 19.73
N GLY A 63 16.78 1.77 18.91
CA GLY A 63 18.11 2.03 18.36
C GLY A 63 19.27 1.87 19.37
N ALA A 64 19.01 1.41 20.60
CA ALA A 64 20.04 1.18 21.63
C ALA A 64 21.00 0.02 21.32
N HIS A 65 20.74 -0.75 20.26
CA HIS A 65 21.69 -1.71 19.70
C HIS A 65 22.84 -1.04 18.92
N ILE A 66 22.67 0.22 18.51
CA ILE A 66 23.67 1.00 17.78
C ILE A 66 24.46 1.83 18.79
N GLN A 67 25.78 1.63 18.81
CA GLN A 67 26.66 2.44 19.63
C GLN A 67 26.98 3.76 18.91
N PHE A 68 26.23 4.81 19.22
CA PHE A 68 26.51 6.15 18.70
C PHE A 68 27.70 6.77 19.44
N THR A 69 28.71 7.20 18.69
CA THR A 69 29.81 8.00 19.23
C THR A 69 29.64 9.44 18.76
N PRO A 70 29.21 10.37 19.63
CA PRO A 70 29.04 11.76 19.24
C PRO A 70 30.40 12.37 18.89
N MET A 71 30.42 13.24 17.88
CA MET A 71 31.62 13.97 17.48
C MET A 71 32.13 14.91 18.59
N TYR A 72 31.20 15.45 19.39
CA TYR A 72 31.51 16.29 20.54
C TYR A 72 30.85 15.70 21.80
N PRO A 73 31.53 14.80 22.52
CA PRO A 73 31.00 14.10 23.70
C PRO A 73 30.51 15.00 24.84
N ASN A 74 31.02 16.23 24.97
CA ASN A 74 30.62 17.16 26.05
C ASN A 74 29.72 18.30 25.51
N PHE A 75 28.93 18.04 24.47
CA PHE A 75 27.90 18.97 23.99
C PHE A 75 26.90 19.34 25.12
N PRO A 76 26.50 20.62 25.27
CA PRO A 76 26.84 21.75 24.38
C PRO A 76 28.16 22.48 24.72
N GLN A 77 28.69 22.33 25.93
CA GLN A 77 29.81 23.14 26.42
C GLN A 77 31.06 23.04 25.53
N GLN A 78 31.41 21.82 25.11
CA GLN A 78 32.57 21.60 24.23
C GLN A 78 32.52 22.40 22.92
N MET A 79 31.32 22.57 22.34
CA MET A 79 31.16 23.34 21.12
C MET A 79 31.29 24.84 21.40
N MET A 80 30.79 25.29 22.54
CA MET A 80 30.83 26.69 22.96
C MET A 80 32.25 27.15 23.28
N ASP A 81 33.11 26.24 23.76
CA ASP A 81 34.49 26.53 24.12
C ASP A 81 35.45 26.53 22.89
N LEU A 82 35.04 25.92 21.78
CA LEU A 82 35.84 25.85 20.54
C LEU A 82 35.62 27.08 19.65
N SER A 83 36.64 27.46 18.88
CA SER A 83 36.50 28.52 17.88
C SER A 83 35.78 28.02 16.62
N ASP A 84 35.16 28.93 15.87
CA ASP A 84 34.54 28.61 14.57
C ASP A 84 35.53 27.94 13.60
N ALA A 85 36.81 28.33 13.65
CA ALA A 85 37.87 27.75 12.84
C ALA A 85 38.13 26.28 13.22
N ASP A 86 38.18 25.96 14.52
CA ASP A 86 38.37 24.59 15.00
C ASP A 86 37.18 23.70 14.63
N LEU A 87 35.95 24.22 14.78
CA LEU A 87 34.73 23.52 14.37
C LEU A 87 34.74 23.21 12.87
N TYR A 88 35.13 24.19 12.05
CA TYR A 88 35.25 24.03 10.61
C TYR A 88 36.31 22.98 10.24
N ILE A 89 37.51 23.07 10.81
CA ILE A 89 38.60 22.12 10.55
C ILE A 89 38.21 20.70 10.97
N ASN A 90 37.61 20.55 12.16
CA ASN A 90 37.13 19.25 12.66
C ASN A 90 36.11 18.64 11.70
N ALA A 91 35.17 19.43 11.18
CA ALA A 91 34.19 18.96 10.22
C ALA A 91 34.84 18.51 8.91
N ILE A 92 35.77 19.28 8.35
CA ILE A 92 36.50 18.92 7.12
C ILE A 92 37.29 17.62 7.31
N ILE A 93 38.04 17.50 8.42
CA ILE A 93 38.78 16.27 8.73
C ILE A 93 37.83 15.08 8.86
N HIS A 94 36.69 15.25 9.54
CA HIS A 94 35.71 14.19 9.68
C HIS A 94 35.11 13.76 8.34
N TYR A 95 34.68 14.68 7.49
CA TYR A 95 34.09 14.32 6.20
C TYR A 95 35.08 13.66 5.24
N VAL A 96 36.38 14.00 5.33
CA VAL A 96 37.42 13.40 4.49
C VAL A 96 37.91 12.06 5.02
N THR A 97 38.01 11.90 6.35
CA THR A 97 38.71 10.76 6.96
C THR A 97 37.83 9.86 7.83
N LEU A 98 36.59 10.27 8.10
CA LEU A 98 35.65 9.68 9.07
C LEU A 98 36.20 9.62 10.50
N ARG A 99 37.28 10.34 10.82
CA ARG A 99 37.83 10.41 12.17
C ARG A 99 37.04 11.40 13.03
N LEU A 100 36.95 11.11 14.32
CA LEU A 100 36.36 12.00 15.32
C LEU A 100 37.47 12.74 16.07
N PRO A 101 37.25 13.99 16.51
CA PRO A 101 38.21 14.68 17.36
C PRO A 101 38.36 13.95 18.70
N VAL A 102 39.59 13.89 19.20
CA VAL A 102 39.88 13.24 20.48
C VAL A 102 39.61 14.24 21.60
N SER A 103 38.61 13.95 22.43
CA SER A 103 38.27 14.74 23.60
C SER A 103 37.98 13.85 24.79
N LYS A 104 38.39 14.30 25.99
CA LYS A 104 38.08 13.60 27.24
C LYS A 104 36.57 13.72 27.50
N VAL A 105 35.90 12.58 27.71
CA VAL A 105 34.49 12.55 28.09
C VAL A 105 34.38 12.95 29.57
N GLU A 106 33.56 13.96 29.85
CA GLU A 106 33.28 14.40 31.21
C GLU A 106 32.14 13.57 31.82
N GLU A 107 32.20 13.36 33.13
CA GLU A 107 31.16 12.66 33.87
C GLU A 107 29.93 13.55 33.99
N ARG A 108 28.78 13.06 33.52
CA ARG A 108 27.52 13.80 33.56
C ARG A 108 26.65 13.26 34.68
N LEU A 109 25.98 14.17 35.38
CA LEU A 109 24.90 13.76 36.28
C LEU A 109 23.81 13.05 35.46
N PRO A 110 23.22 11.97 35.99
CA PRO A 110 22.07 11.34 35.35
C PRO A 110 20.93 12.34 35.27
N LEU A 111 20.15 12.26 34.18
CA LEU A 111 18.91 13.02 34.07
C LEU A 111 17.99 12.61 35.22
N LEU A 112 17.53 13.59 36.00
CA LEU A 112 16.64 13.38 37.14
C LEU A 112 15.16 13.39 36.75
N ASP A 113 14.86 13.64 35.47
CA ASP A 113 13.50 13.77 34.96
C ASP A 113 12.76 12.43 35.04
N ARG A 114 11.49 12.50 35.42
CA ARG A 114 10.59 11.34 35.36
C ARG A 114 10.26 11.08 33.90
N VAL A 115 10.71 9.95 33.39
CA VAL A 115 10.39 9.50 32.03
C VAL A 115 9.00 8.86 32.04
N ASP A 116 8.13 9.29 31.12
CA ASP A 116 6.87 8.60 30.86
C ASP A 116 7.18 7.24 30.21
N LEU A 117 7.11 6.17 31.02
CA LEU A 117 7.44 4.82 30.56
C LEU A 117 6.31 4.25 29.71
N LYS A 118 6.67 3.66 28.57
CA LYS A 118 5.72 2.95 27.72
C LYS A 118 5.39 1.59 28.33
N VAL A 119 4.11 1.39 28.65
CA VAL A 119 3.62 0.14 29.24
C VAL A 119 3.58 -0.97 28.19
N ILE A 120 4.21 -2.10 28.51
CA ILE A 120 4.09 -3.38 27.81
C ILE A 120 2.99 -4.17 28.52
N ASP A 121 1.95 -4.51 27.78
CA ASP A 121 0.78 -5.18 28.34
C ASP A 121 0.79 -6.68 28.05
N LEU A 122 -0.04 -7.43 28.77
CA LEU A 122 -0.33 -8.81 28.45
C LEU A 122 -1.23 -8.85 27.20
N GLY A 123 -0.85 -9.64 26.21
CA GLY A 123 -1.63 -9.88 25.00
C GLY A 123 -2.25 -11.27 24.99
N SER A 124 -3.36 -11.39 24.28
CA SER A 124 -3.99 -12.67 23.97
C SER A 124 -3.79 -13.08 22.50
N GLU A 125 -4.15 -14.32 22.16
CA GLU A 125 -4.17 -14.76 20.76
C GLU A 125 -5.19 -13.97 19.93
N GLU A 126 -6.30 -13.53 20.53
CA GLU A 126 -7.29 -12.66 19.89
C GLU A 126 -6.71 -11.28 19.54
N ASP A 127 -5.91 -10.68 20.44
CA ASP A 127 -5.22 -9.43 20.16
C ASP A 127 -4.28 -9.56 18.94
N PHE A 128 -3.55 -10.68 18.87
CA PHE A 128 -2.67 -10.99 17.74
C PHE A 128 -3.47 -11.15 16.45
N ASN A 129 -4.54 -11.94 16.47
CA ASN A 129 -5.40 -12.17 15.31
C ASN A 129 -6.03 -10.85 14.82
N GLN A 130 -6.48 -9.99 15.74
CA GLN A 130 -7.02 -8.68 15.41
C GLN A 130 -5.97 -7.78 14.75
N MET A 131 -4.75 -7.75 15.28
CA MET A 131 -3.64 -6.98 14.70
C MET A 131 -3.33 -7.43 13.27
N ILE A 132 -3.18 -8.74 13.04
CA ILE A 132 -2.94 -9.29 11.70
C ILE A 132 -4.12 -8.99 10.77
N SER A 133 -5.36 -9.10 11.26
CA SER A 133 -6.56 -8.78 10.47
C SER A 133 -6.59 -7.30 10.05
N GLN A 134 -6.15 -6.38 10.92
CA GLN A 134 -6.03 -4.96 10.59
C GLN A 134 -4.97 -4.69 9.52
N LEU A 135 -3.81 -5.36 9.60
CA LEU A 135 -2.77 -5.26 8.56
C LEU A 135 -3.29 -5.76 7.21
N ILE A 136 -3.97 -6.91 7.19
CA ILE A 136 -4.58 -7.47 5.97
C ILE A 136 -5.63 -6.52 5.39
N SER A 137 -6.43 -5.88 6.25
CA SER A 137 -7.53 -4.98 5.87
C SER A 137 -7.08 -3.56 5.49
N ALA A 138 -5.78 -3.27 5.48
CA ALA A 138 -5.26 -1.95 5.17
C ALA A 138 -5.68 -1.49 3.76
N ASN A 139 -6.13 -0.23 3.66
CA ASN A 139 -6.52 0.41 2.39
C ASN A 139 -5.31 0.87 1.54
N SER A 140 -4.10 0.76 2.06
CA SER A 140 -2.85 1.15 1.41
C SER A 140 -1.87 -0.03 1.35
N SER A 141 -0.78 0.12 0.60
CA SER A 141 0.27 -0.91 0.54
C SER A 141 0.93 -1.04 1.91
N ILE A 142 0.96 -2.26 2.45
CA ILE A 142 1.62 -2.56 3.72
C ILE A 142 3.15 -2.57 3.56
N SER A 143 3.87 -2.28 4.66
CA SER A 143 5.32 -2.19 4.65
C SER A 143 5.98 -3.56 4.38
N SER A 144 7.28 -3.59 4.09
CA SER A 144 8.02 -4.85 3.94
C SER A 144 8.00 -5.68 5.24
N THR A 145 8.07 -5.01 6.39
CA THR A 145 8.00 -5.66 7.71
C THR A 145 6.61 -6.24 7.97
N ASP A 146 5.56 -5.49 7.67
CA ASP A 146 4.18 -6.00 7.82
C ASP A 146 3.93 -7.21 6.92
N LYS A 147 4.53 -7.24 5.72
CA LYS A 147 4.45 -8.40 4.81
C LYS A 147 5.09 -9.64 5.43
N THR A 148 6.27 -9.49 6.02
CA THR A 148 6.94 -10.61 6.70
C THR A 148 6.16 -11.07 7.92
N ASP A 149 5.54 -10.15 8.66
CA ASP A 149 4.74 -10.48 9.84
C ASP A 149 3.45 -11.23 9.46
N VAL A 150 2.76 -10.79 8.40
CA VAL A 150 1.58 -11.49 7.86
C VAL A 150 1.94 -12.86 7.30
N GLU A 151 3.07 -12.98 6.59
CA GLU A 151 3.56 -14.27 6.11
C GLU A 151 3.91 -15.22 7.28
N TRP A 152 4.55 -14.70 8.31
CA TRP A 152 4.84 -15.44 9.53
C TRP A 152 3.55 -15.92 10.22
N ALA A 153 2.54 -15.06 10.35
CA ALA A 153 1.25 -15.42 10.92
C ALA A 153 0.56 -16.54 10.12
N ILE A 154 0.52 -16.42 8.78
CA ILE A 154 -0.09 -17.43 7.91
C ILE A 154 0.62 -18.79 7.99
N THR A 155 1.94 -18.79 8.13
CA THR A 155 2.74 -20.01 8.20
C THR A 155 2.58 -20.74 9.54
N HIS A 156 2.46 -20.00 10.64
CA HIS A 156 2.43 -20.55 12.00
C HIS A 156 1.02 -20.75 12.58
N THR A 157 -0.02 -20.17 12.00
CA THR A 157 -1.41 -20.40 12.44
C THR A 157 -2.06 -21.53 11.65
N GLU A 158 -2.69 -22.49 12.34
CA GLU A 158 -3.41 -23.60 11.71
C GLU A 158 -4.68 -23.11 11.01
N ASP A 159 -5.55 -22.42 11.74
CA ASP A 159 -6.80 -21.86 11.25
C ASP A 159 -6.65 -20.36 10.93
N VAL A 160 -6.40 -20.05 9.66
CA VAL A 160 -6.29 -18.66 9.18
C VAL A 160 -7.61 -17.89 9.19
N SER A 161 -8.75 -18.56 9.40
CA SER A 161 -10.06 -17.89 9.44
C SER A 161 -10.20 -16.97 10.66
N CYS A 162 -9.37 -17.13 11.68
CA CYS A 162 -9.36 -16.28 12.87
C CYS A 162 -8.94 -14.82 12.57
N PHE A 163 -8.20 -14.56 11.48
CA PHE A 163 -7.75 -13.22 11.12
C PHE A 163 -8.03 -12.82 9.66
N LEU A 164 -8.41 -13.75 8.77
CA LEU A 164 -8.66 -13.46 7.36
C LEU A 164 -10.03 -12.79 7.15
N PRO A 165 -10.10 -11.51 6.75
CA PRO A 165 -11.37 -10.84 6.48
C PRO A 165 -12.00 -11.33 5.17
N ASN A 166 -13.32 -11.20 5.05
CA ASN A 166 -14.07 -11.53 3.83
C ASN A 166 -13.70 -10.65 2.63
N VAL A 167 -13.17 -9.45 2.87
CA VAL A 167 -12.81 -8.48 1.84
C VAL A 167 -11.44 -7.90 2.16
N ILE A 168 -10.55 -7.93 1.16
CA ILE A 168 -9.26 -7.23 1.22
C ILE A 168 -9.34 -6.04 0.25
N PRO A 169 -9.36 -4.79 0.74
CA PRO A 169 -9.65 -3.63 -0.09
C PRO A 169 -8.51 -3.32 -1.07
N HIS A 170 -7.26 -3.39 -0.59
CA HIS A 170 -6.09 -3.06 -1.40
C HIS A 170 -5.64 -4.24 -2.28
N LYS A 171 -5.62 -4.04 -3.61
CA LYS A 171 -5.39 -5.11 -4.60
C LYS A 171 -4.00 -5.74 -4.55
N GLU A 172 -2.99 -4.96 -4.18
CA GLU A 172 -1.62 -5.50 -4.04
C GLU A 172 -1.52 -6.39 -2.80
N ASN A 173 -2.06 -5.94 -1.67
CA ASN A 173 -2.10 -6.70 -0.41
C ASN A 173 -2.89 -7.99 -0.63
N MET A 174 -4.08 -7.89 -1.22
CA MET A 174 -4.91 -9.03 -1.57
C MET A 174 -4.15 -10.08 -2.38
N SER A 175 -3.42 -9.66 -3.42
CA SER A 175 -2.70 -10.60 -4.28
C SER A 175 -1.52 -11.26 -3.57
N PHE A 176 -0.80 -10.50 -2.74
CA PHE A 176 0.28 -11.01 -1.89
C PHE A 176 -0.25 -12.04 -0.88
N ILE A 177 -1.22 -11.66 -0.07
CA ILE A 177 -1.79 -12.46 1.03
C ILE A 177 -2.39 -13.75 0.50
N ILE A 178 -3.21 -13.69 -0.55
CA ILE A 178 -3.80 -14.89 -1.16
C ILE A 178 -2.72 -15.76 -1.82
N GLY A 179 -1.67 -15.16 -2.37
CA GLY A 179 -0.49 -15.90 -2.86
C GLY A 179 0.19 -16.71 -1.75
N VAL A 180 0.48 -16.07 -0.62
CA VAL A 180 1.07 -16.73 0.57
C VAL A 180 0.17 -17.85 1.10
N LEU A 181 -1.14 -17.61 1.20
CA LEU A 181 -2.11 -18.62 1.63
C LEU A 181 -2.14 -19.84 0.70
N LEU A 182 -2.06 -19.63 -0.62
CA LEU A 182 -2.04 -20.72 -1.61
C LEU A 182 -0.74 -21.52 -1.57
N ILE A 183 0.41 -20.85 -1.41
CA ILE A 183 1.72 -21.49 -1.27
C ILE A 183 1.73 -22.41 -0.04
N ASN A 184 1.22 -21.91 1.09
CA ASN A 184 1.13 -22.65 2.36
C ASN A 184 -0.07 -23.60 2.44
N ARG A 185 -0.88 -23.73 1.37
CA ARG A 185 -2.08 -24.59 1.30
C ARG A 185 -3.11 -24.32 2.40
N LYS A 186 -3.19 -23.07 2.88
CA LYS A 186 -4.12 -22.62 3.93
C LYS A 186 -5.49 -22.18 3.39
N ILE A 187 -5.64 -22.09 2.07
CA ILE A 187 -6.90 -21.74 1.40
C ILE A 187 -7.13 -22.63 0.18
N SER A 188 -8.39 -22.98 -0.09
CA SER A 188 -8.77 -23.69 -1.31
C SER A 188 -8.79 -22.74 -2.52
N ALA A 189 -8.62 -23.30 -3.72
CA ALA A 189 -8.69 -22.53 -4.96
C ALA A 189 -10.06 -21.83 -5.13
N ASP A 190 -11.15 -22.49 -4.78
CA ASP A 190 -12.51 -21.93 -4.90
C ASP A 190 -12.77 -20.79 -3.92
N ALA A 191 -12.21 -20.87 -2.70
CA ALA A 191 -12.29 -19.78 -1.73
C ALA A 191 -11.43 -18.59 -2.17
N ALA A 192 -10.22 -18.84 -2.69
CA ALA A 192 -9.33 -17.82 -3.22
C ALA A 192 -9.92 -17.09 -4.44
N ALA A 193 -10.68 -17.79 -5.29
CA ALA A 193 -11.25 -17.21 -6.51
C ALA A 193 -12.15 -15.99 -6.26
N LYS A 194 -12.83 -15.93 -5.11
CA LYS A 194 -13.75 -14.84 -4.74
C LYS A 194 -13.09 -13.46 -4.65
N TYR A 195 -11.77 -13.42 -4.44
CA TYR A 195 -11.01 -12.18 -4.29
C TYR A 195 -10.65 -11.54 -5.64
N PHE A 196 -10.58 -12.31 -6.73
CA PHE A 196 -10.10 -11.85 -8.03
C PHE A 196 -11.26 -11.47 -8.95
N LYS A 197 -11.26 -10.21 -9.42
CA LYS A 197 -12.34 -9.68 -10.28
C LYS A 197 -11.85 -9.25 -11.66
N THR A 198 -10.58 -8.86 -11.77
CA THR A 198 -9.99 -8.31 -13.00
C THR A 198 -8.80 -9.13 -13.45
N ALA A 199 -8.46 -9.05 -14.74
CA ALA A 199 -7.28 -9.78 -15.23
C ALA A 199 -6.00 -9.24 -14.57
N THR A 200 -5.95 -7.94 -14.25
CA THR A 200 -4.80 -7.35 -13.54
C THR A 200 -4.61 -7.96 -12.14
N ASP A 201 -5.70 -8.29 -11.44
CA ASP A 201 -5.61 -8.98 -10.14
C ASP A 201 -5.02 -10.40 -10.33
N VAL A 202 -5.44 -11.11 -11.37
CA VAL A 202 -4.87 -12.44 -11.70
C VAL A 202 -3.39 -12.34 -12.08
N LEU A 203 -2.98 -11.29 -12.79
CA LEU A 203 -1.56 -11.04 -13.07
C LEU A 203 -0.78 -10.87 -11.77
N ARG A 204 -1.27 -10.03 -10.85
CA ARG A 204 -0.63 -9.83 -9.55
C ARG A 204 -0.53 -11.11 -8.73
N LEU A 205 -1.55 -11.96 -8.77
CA LEU A 205 -1.48 -13.28 -8.15
C LEU A 205 -0.37 -14.14 -8.76
N ALA A 206 -0.29 -14.20 -10.09
CA ALA A 206 0.78 -14.95 -10.76
C ALA A 206 2.18 -14.41 -10.40
N VAL A 207 2.30 -13.09 -10.21
CA VAL A 207 3.51 -12.43 -9.71
C VAL A 207 3.80 -12.83 -8.25
N ALA A 208 2.81 -12.79 -7.37
CA ALA A 208 2.94 -13.18 -5.97
C ALA A 208 3.38 -14.66 -5.82
N LEU A 209 2.76 -15.56 -6.58
CA LEU A 209 3.12 -16.99 -6.63
C LEU A 209 4.52 -17.26 -7.20
N SER A 210 5.13 -16.24 -7.82
CA SER A 210 6.50 -16.28 -8.34
C SER A 210 7.46 -15.40 -7.53
N GLU A 211 7.08 -15.02 -6.30
CA GLU A 211 7.89 -14.20 -5.37
C GLU A 211 8.32 -12.85 -5.98
N GLY A 212 7.49 -12.28 -6.85
CA GLY A 212 7.72 -10.99 -7.47
C GLY A 212 7.01 -9.82 -6.80
N ASP A 213 7.31 -8.61 -7.29
CA ASP A 213 6.70 -7.36 -6.84
C ASP A 213 5.25 -7.21 -7.34
N VAL A 214 4.29 -7.43 -6.44
CA VAL A 214 2.84 -7.32 -6.68
C VAL A 214 2.35 -5.93 -7.06
N SER A 215 3.16 -4.88 -6.86
CA SER A 215 2.83 -3.52 -7.32
C SER A 215 2.88 -3.40 -8.84
N LEU A 216 3.48 -4.39 -9.51
CA LEU A 216 3.75 -4.40 -10.94
C LEU A 216 4.73 -3.28 -11.36
N ALA A 217 5.47 -2.64 -10.45
CA ALA A 217 6.47 -1.64 -10.80
C ALA A 217 7.68 -2.28 -11.48
N SER A 218 8.23 -3.35 -10.91
CA SER A 218 9.36 -4.09 -11.49
C SER A 218 8.92 -5.22 -12.43
N SER A 219 9.87 -5.77 -13.21
CA SER A 219 9.62 -6.94 -14.04
C SER A 219 9.83 -8.23 -13.25
N VAL A 220 8.95 -9.20 -13.42
CA VAL A 220 9.02 -10.51 -12.75
C VAL A 220 9.49 -11.62 -13.70
N ARG A 221 10.23 -12.59 -13.16
CA ARG A 221 10.46 -13.89 -13.79
C ARG A 221 9.46 -14.88 -13.21
N PHE A 222 8.48 -15.30 -13.99
CA PHE A 222 7.47 -16.25 -13.53
C PHE A 222 8.07 -17.63 -13.28
N LYS A 223 7.62 -18.30 -12.22
CA LYS A 223 7.93 -19.72 -12.00
C LYS A 223 7.20 -20.60 -13.02
N LYS A 224 7.64 -21.86 -13.14
CA LYS A 224 6.88 -22.87 -13.90
C LYS A 224 5.65 -23.28 -13.09
N PHE A 225 4.46 -22.92 -13.55
CA PHE A 225 3.21 -23.36 -12.94
C PHE A 225 2.90 -24.82 -13.28
N ASN A 226 2.45 -25.59 -12.28
CA ASN A 226 1.96 -26.94 -12.46
C ASN A 226 0.57 -26.95 -13.15
N ARG A 227 0.08 -28.13 -13.55
CA ARG A 227 -1.18 -28.24 -14.30
C ARG A 227 -2.39 -27.69 -13.55
N ALA A 228 -2.44 -27.85 -12.23
CA ALA A 228 -3.53 -27.33 -11.40
C ALA A 228 -3.46 -25.80 -11.29
N GLU A 229 -2.28 -25.24 -11.04
CA GLU A 229 -2.06 -23.78 -11.00
C GLU A 229 -2.40 -23.11 -12.34
N ARG A 230 -2.00 -23.70 -13.47
CA ARG A 230 -2.36 -23.18 -14.81
C ARG A 230 -3.86 -23.14 -15.00
N ARG A 231 -4.56 -24.24 -14.69
CA ARG A 231 -6.02 -24.33 -14.80
C ARG A 231 -6.71 -23.34 -13.88
N PHE A 232 -6.17 -23.12 -12.68
CA PHE A 232 -6.71 -22.16 -11.73
C PHE A 232 -6.58 -20.73 -12.27
N LEU A 233 -5.38 -20.29 -12.66
CA LEU A 233 -5.16 -18.93 -13.20
C LEU A 233 -5.97 -18.67 -14.48
N LEU A 234 -6.03 -19.64 -15.41
CA LEU A 234 -6.86 -19.54 -16.61
C LEU A 234 -8.36 -19.51 -16.27
N GLY A 235 -8.79 -20.27 -15.27
CA GLY A 235 -10.16 -20.25 -14.78
C GLY A 235 -10.55 -18.90 -14.17
N LEU A 236 -9.66 -18.27 -13.40
CA LEU A 236 -9.87 -16.92 -12.88
C LEU A 236 -10.01 -15.90 -14.02
N LEU A 237 -9.16 -16.00 -15.04
CA LEU A 237 -9.25 -15.14 -16.22
C LEU A 237 -10.58 -15.30 -16.94
N GLU A 238 -11.07 -16.53 -17.11
CA GLU A 238 -12.32 -16.81 -17.81
C GLU A 238 -13.55 -16.16 -17.17
N GLN A 239 -13.50 -15.96 -15.84
CA GLN A 239 -14.54 -15.32 -15.05
C GLN A 239 -14.45 -13.79 -15.05
N CYS A 240 -13.32 -13.22 -15.47
CA CYS A 240 -13.16 -11.77 -15.54
C CYS A 240 -13.98 -11.17 -16.70
N GLY A 241 -14.43 -9.93 -16.53
CA GLY A 241 -15.21 -9.20 -17.55
C GLY A 241 -14.36 -8.78 -18.76
N ASN A 242 -13.70 -7.62 -18.67
CA ASN A 242 -12.97 -7.00 -19.79
C ASN A 242 -11.51 -7.50 -19.90
N ILE A 243 -11.32 -8.81 -20.04
CA ILE A 243 -10.00 -9.49 -20.04
C ILE A 243 -9.02 -8.81 -21.01
N THR A 244 -9.42 -8.61 -22.26
CA THR A 244 -8.53 -8.09 -23.32
C THR A 244 -8.04 -6.67 -23.02
N GLU A 245 -8.90 -5.77 -22.54
CA GLU A 245 -8.53 -4.38 -22.25
C GLU A 245 -7.50 -4.32 -21.11
N ASP A 246 -7.76 -5.06 -20.03
CA ASP A 246 -6.84 -5.20 -18.90
C ASP A 246 -5.50 -5.81 -19.33
N MET A 247 -5.55 -6.84 -20.18
CA MET A 247 -4.35 -7.51 -20.67
C MET A 247 -3.50 -6.62 -21.57
N LEU A 248 -4.11 -5.77 -22.41
CA LEU A 248 -3.39 -4.85 -23.27
C LEU A 248 -2.54 -3.85 -22.49
N ARG A 249 -2.99 -3.42 -21.29
CA ARG A 249 -2.22 -2.52 -20.41
C ARG A 249 -0.85 -3.10 -20.02
N TYR A 250 -0.74 -4.42 -19.88
CA TYR A 250 0.49 -5.12 -19.52
C TYR A 250 0.90 -6.17 -20.56
N LYS A 251 0.64 -5.89 -21.85
CA LYS A 251 0.77 -6.84 -22.97
C LYS A 251 2.00 -7.73 -22.93
N LYS A 252 3.20 -7.14 -22.78
CA LYS A 252 4.46 -7.91 -22.77
C LYS A 252 4.54 -8.90 -21.60
N ARG A 253 4.00 -8.55 -20.43
CA ARG A 253 3.98 -9.45 -19.25
C ARG A 253 3.01 -10.59 -19.45
N TRP A 254 1.86 -10.31 -20.06
CA TRP A 254 0.90 -11.36 -20.42
C TRP A 254 1.43 -12.32 -21.46
N ILE A 255 2.14 -11.84 -22.50
CA ILE A 255 2.75 -12.74 -23.49
C ILE A 255 3.68 -13.75 -22.78
N ARG A 256 4.58 -13.26 -21.91
CA ARG A 256 5.49 -14.09 -21.10
C ARG A 256 4.73 -15.07 -20.18
N LEU A 257 3.69 -14.60 -19.50
CA LEU A 257 2.89 -15.47 -18.64
C LEU A 257 2.16 -16.55 -19.46
N GLY A 258 1.64 -16.19 -20.63
CA GLY A 258 0.93 -17.08 -21.53
C GLY A 258 1.81 -18.19 -22.11
N GLU A 259 3.12 -17.96 -22.26
CA GLU A 259 4.10 -19.00 -22.61
C GLU A 259 4.16 -20.11 -21.55
N ILE A 260 3.85 -19.80 -20.29
CA ILE A 260 3.88 -20.74 -19.16
C ILE A 260 2.49 -21.33 -18.87
N LEU A 261 1.43 -20.55 -19.08
CA LEU A 261 0.05 -21.01 -18.82
C LEU A 261 -0.49 -21.94 -19.91
N HIS A 262 0.07 -21.87 -21.12
CA HIS A 262 -0.37 -22.65 -22.29
C HIS A 262 -1.90 -22.57 -22.54
N PRO A 263 -2.47 -21.37 -22.74
CA PRO A 263 -3.91 -21.19 -22.89
C PRO A 263 -4.52 -21.98 -24.05
N THR A 264 -3.76 -22.25 -25.12
CA THR A 264 -4.20 -23.06 -26.27
C THR A 264 -4.58 -24.48 -25.89
N GLU A 265 -3.89 -25.09 -24.93
CA GLU A 265 -4.20 -26.45 -24.44
C GLU A 265 -5.59 -26.54 -23.79
N TYR A 266 -6.11 -25.41 -23.30
CA TYR A 266 -7.37 -25.34 -22.56
C TYR A 266 -8.46 -24.53 -23.29
N HIS A 267 -8.32 -24.27 -24.59
CA HIS A 267 -9.24 -23.40 -25.34
C HIS A 267 -10.71 -23.86 -25.29
N THR A 268 -10.98 -25.17 -25.22
CA THR A 268 -12.35 -25.70 -25.09
C THR A 268 -12.98 -25.36 -23.75
N ARG A 269 -12.17 -25.29 -22.68
CA ARG A 269 -12.61 -25.00 -21.31
C ARG A 269 -12.60 -23.50 -21.00
N PHE A 270 -11.64 -22.77 -21.56
CA PHE A 270 -11.43 -21.34 -21.31
C PHE A 270 -11.35 -20.56 -22.64
N PRO A 271 -12.44 -20.53 -23.44
CA PRO A 271 -12.43 -19.93 -24.77
C PRO A 271 -12.22 -18.41 -24.75
N LYS A 272 -12.78 -17.67 -23.78
CA LYS A 272 -12.60 -16.21 -23.69
C LYS A 272 -11.14 -15.87 -23.40
N THR A 273 -10.55 -16.58 -22.44
CA THR A 273 -9.14 -16.43 -22.05
C THR A 273 -8.22 -16.74 -23.22
N HIS A 274 -8.46 -17.87 -23.91
CA HIS A 274 -7.69 -18.25 -25.08
C HIS A 274 -7.71 -17.15 -26.16
N ARG A 275 -8.91 -16.64 -26.49
CA ARG A 275 -9.08 -15.56 -27.46
C ARG A 275 -8.34 -14.29 -27.06
N ALA A 276 -8.35 -13.91 -25.78
CA ALA A 276 -7.61 -12.75 -25.30
C ALA A 276 -6.09 -12.90 -25.50
N PHE A 277 -5.52 -14.07 -25.20
CA PHE A 277 -4.10 -14.35 -25.48
C PHE A 277 -3.77 -14.35 -26.98
N GLU A 278 -4.64 -14.88 -27.82
CA GLU A 278 -4.48 -14.86 -29.28
C GLU A 278 -4.40 -13.43 -29.81
N ILE A 279 -5.32 -12.55 -29.37
CA ILE A 279 -5.32 -11.12 -29.71
C ILE A 279 -3.98 -10.48 -29.36
N LEU A 280 -3.47 -10.74 -28.15
CA LEU A 280 -2.21 -10.17 -27.68
C LEU A 280 -1.00 -10.64 -28.49
N ARG A 281 -0.93 -11.93 -28.80
CA ARG A 281 0.18 -12.56 -29.53
C ARG A 281 0.23 -12.13 -31.00
N ASN A 282 -0.94 -12.08 -31.64
CA ASN A 282 -1.06 -11.78 -33.07
C ASN A 282 -1.21 -10.28 -33.35
N ASN A 283 -1.11 -9.42 -32.33
CA ASN A 283 -1.30 -7.97 -32.44
C ASN A 283 -2.63 -7.59 -33.12
N ILE A 284 -3.69 -8.37 -32.88
CA ILE A 284 -5.00 -8.11 -33.49
C ILE A 284 -5.51 -6.78 -32.93
N LYS A 285 -5.84 -5.85 -33.82
CA LYS A 285 -6.38 -4.54 -33.44
C LYS A 285 -7.75 -4.75 -32.78
N VAL A 286 -7.89 -4.26 -31.56
CA VAL A 286 -9.15 -4.27 -30.83
C VAL A 286 -9.50 -2.84 -30.47
N GLU A 287 -10.74 -2.45 -30.74
CA GLU A 287 -11.28 -1.20 -30.23
C GLU A 287 -11.53 -1.31 -28.73
N THR A 288 -10.70 -0.64 -27.95
CA THR A 288 -10.87 -0.53 -26.50
C THR A 288 -11.95 0.50 -26.16
N PHE A 289 -12.47 0.44 -24.94
CA PHE A 289 -13.43 1.44 -24.45
C PHE A 289 -12.88 2.87 -24.59
N ASN A 290 -11.64 3.08 -24.15
CA ASN A 290 -10.94 4.36 -24.32
C ASN A 290 -10.76 4.73 -25.80
N GLY A 291 -10.44 3.76 -26.66
CA GLY A 291 -10.34 4.01 -28.11
C GLY A 291 -11.65 4.51 -28.73
N LYS A 292 -12.79 3.92 -28.33
CA LYS A 292 -14.12 4.36 -28.78
C LYS A 292 -14.47 5.76 -28.28
N ILE A 293 -14.14 6.08 -27.02
CA ILE A 293 -14.33 7.43 -26.47
C ILE A 293 -13.45 8.43 -27.20
N GLU A 294 -12.16 8.17 -27.37
CA GLU A 294 -11.26 9.10 -28.08
C GLU A 294 -11.71 9.32 -29.53
N ALA A 295 -12.16 8.26 -30.22
CA ALA A 295 -12.74 8.40 -31.56
C ALA A 295 -14.00 9.27 -31.56
N ALA A 296 -14.91 9.07 -30.61
CA ALA A 296 -16.12 9.89 -30.47
C ALA A 296 -15.77 11.36 -30.17
N LEU A 297 -14.85 11.61 -29.24
CA LEU A 297 -14.40 12.96 -28.88
C LEU A 297 -13.73 13.69 -30.04
N LEU A 298 -12.85 13.02 -30.79
CA LEU A 298 -12.18 13.58 -31.97
C LEU A 298 -13.19 13.95 -33.08
N ASN A 299 -14.21 13.12 -33.27
CA ASN A 299 -15.29 13.37 -34.23
C ASN A 299 -16.37 14.33 -33.69
N ARG A 300 -16.22 14.86 -32.48
CA ARG A 300 -17.22 15.67 -31.77
C ARG A 300 -18.59 14.99 -31.63
N ASP A 301 -18.62 13.66 -31.58
CA ASP A 301 -19.81 12.86 -31.29
C ASP A 301 -20.02 12.79 -29.77
N ILE A 302 -20.59 13.87 -29.23
CA ILE A 302 -20.85 14.04 -27.79
C ILE A 302 -21.83 12.99 -27.28
N MET A 303 -22.84 12.64 -28.09
CA MET A 303 -23.87 11.67 -27.69
C MET A 303 -23.28 10.28 -27.45
N THR A 304 -22.48 9.79 -28.39
CA THR A 304 -21.80 8.50 -28.22
C THR A 304 -20.80 8.53 -27.07
N ALA A 305 -20.01 9.60 -26.94
CA ALA A 305 -19.05 9.73 -25.85
C ALA A 305 -19.74 9.71 -24.47
N LYS A 306 -20.83 10.48 -24.32
CA LYS A 306 -21.64 10.55 -23.10
C LYS A 306 -22.25 9.20 -22.74
N ASN A 307 -22.88 8.52 -23.71
CA ASN A 307 -23.51 7.21 -23.50
C ASN A 307 -22.48 6.14 -23.07
N LEU A 308 -21.29 6.15 -23.66
CA LEU A 308 -20.19 5.27 -23.24
C LEU A 308 -19.74 5.59 -21.81
N LEU A 309 -19.45 6.87 -21.52
CA LEU A 309 -18.97 7.32 -20.21
C LEU A 309 -19.98 7.04 -19.09
N LYS A 310 -21.28 7.02 -19.38
CA LYS A 310 -22.33 6.66 -18.40
C LYS A 310 -22.16 5.27 -17.81
N THR A 311 -21.50 4.36 -18.55
CA THR A 311 -21.19 3.01 -18.07
C THR A 311 -19.98 2.95 -17.12
N ARG A 312 -19.18 4.03 -17.03
CA ARG A 312 -18.00 4.15 -16.16
C ARG A 312 -17.99 5.50 -15.43
N PRO A 313 -18.74 5.66 -14.33
CA PRO A 313 -18.96 6.95 -13.67
C PRO A 313 -17.68 7.71 -13.30
N GLY A 314 -16.66 7.00 -12.82
CA GLY A 314 -15.37 7.61 -12.49
C GLY A 314 -14.57 8.08 -13.72
N GLU A 315 -14.74 7.47 -14.89
CA GLU A 315 -14.17 8.00 -16.16
C GLU A 315 -14.99 9.18 -16.67
N PHE A 316 -16.33 9.16 -16.49
CA PHE A 316 -17.20 10.31 -16.78
C PHE A 316 -16.74 11.54 -16.00
N ALA A 317 -16.62 11.44 -14.68
CA ALA A 317 -16.16 12.53 -13.82
C ALA A 317 -14.86 13.16 -14.34
N ARG A 318 -13.87 12.34 -14.69
CA ARG A 318 -12.56 12.80 -15.19
C ARG A 318 -12.61 13.43 -16.60
N ARG A 319 -13.66 13.14 -17.38
CA ARG A 319 -13.85 13.66 -18.75
C ARG A 319 -14.92 14.74 -18.82
N LEU A 320 -15.58 15.08 -17.71
CA LEU A 320 -16.69 16.03 -17.65
C LEU A 320 -16.30 17.40 -18.23
N ASP A 321 -15.16 17.94 -17.80
CA ASP A 321 -14.59 19.18 -18.33
C ASP A 321 -14.44 19.14 -19.86
N HIS A 322 -13.88 18.06 -20.39
CA HIS A 322 -13.65 17.92 -21.82
C HIS A 322 -14.96 17.87 -22.61
N LEU A 323 -15.97 17.14 -22.10
CA LEU A 323 -17.29 17.08 -22.72
C LEU A 323 -17.93 18.47 -22.80
N ILE A 324 -17.91 19.22 -21.69
CA ILE A 324 -18.49 20.57 -21.62
C ILE A 324 -17.79 21.50 -22.62
N ARG A 325 -16.46 21.45 -22.70
CA ARG A 325 -15.70 22.28 -23.65
C ARG A 325 -16.03 21.99 -25.12
N LEU A 326 -16.45 20.76 -25.45
CA LEU A 326 -16.81 20.40 -26.82
C LEU A 326 -18.20 20.93 -27.22
N CYS A 327 -19.07 21.26 -26.25
CA CYS A 327 -20.43 21.75 -26.49
C CYS A 327 -20.51 23.19 -27.06
N SER A 328 -19.42 23.96 -27.07
CA SER A 328 -19.32 25.30 -27.70
C SER A 328 -20.58 26.18 -27.49
N ASP A 329 -20.85 26.56 -26.24
CA ASP A 329 -21.96 27.43 -25.77
C ASP A 329 -23.40 26.94 -26.01
N LYS A 330 -23.62 25.71 -26.51
CA LYS A 330 -24.95 25.10 -26.55
C LYS A 330 -25.40 24.68 -25.15
N SER A 331 -26.09 25.58 -24.45
CA SER A 331 -26.58 25.37 -23.08
C SER A 331 -27.34 24.05 -22.91
N THR A 332 -28.20 23.69 -23.87
CA THR A 332 -28.99 22.44 -23.84
C THR A 332 -28.11 21.18 -23.80
N ASP A 333 -27.02 21.12 -24.57
CA ASP A 333 -26.14 19.94 -24.61
C ASP A 333 -25.38 19.77 -23.28
N VAL A 334 -24.98 20.90 -22.67
CA VAL A 334 -24.32 20.90 -21.37
C VAL A 334 -25.28 20.40 -20.28
N PHE A 335 -26.51 20.90 -20.23
CA PHE A 335 -27.51 20.44 -19.25
C PHE A 335 -27.79 18.94 -19.39
N ASN A 336 -27.91 18.43 -20.63
CA ASN A 336 -28.08 16.99 -20.89
C ASN A 336 -26.90 16.14 -20.39
N ILE A 337 -25.67 16.65 -20.45
CA ILE A 337 -24.49 15.97 -19.90
C ILE A 337 -24.56 15.94 -18.37
N LEU A 338 -24.94 17.06 -17.76
CA LEU A 338 -24.98 17.21 -16.31
C LEU A 338 -26.11 16.40 -15.68
N GLU A 339 -27.26 16.30 -16.32
CA GLU A 339 -28.34 15.40 -15.91
C GLU A 339 -27.91 13.93 -15.94
N ASP A 340 -27.26 13.50 -17.03
CA ASP A 340 -26.74 12.13 -17.12
C ASP A 340 -25.66 11.87 -16.06
N PHE A 341 -24.79 12.84 -15.79
CA PHE A 341 -23.79 12.72 -14.74
C PHE A 341 -24.44 12.64 -13.35
N LEU A 342 -25.45 13.47 -13.07
CA LEU A 342 -26.21 13.44 -11.82
C LEU A 342 -26.83 12.06 -11.58
N SER A 343 -27.35 11.41 -12.64
CA SER A 343 -27.95 10.08 -12.53
C SER A 343 -26.97 8.97 -12.08
N ILE A 344 -25.67 9.19 -12.20
CA ILE A 344 -24.63 8.22 -11.87
C ILE A 344 -23.63 8.69 -10.80
N ILE A 345 -23.77 9.92 -10.30
CA ILE A 345 -22.76 10.57 -9.43
C ILE A 345 -22.53 9.78 -8.13
N GLY A 346 -23.58 9.18 -7.56
CA GLY A 346 -23.50 8.34 -6.35
C GLY A 346 -22.65 7.08 -6.51
N ASN A 347 -22.30 6.69 -7.74
CA ASN A 347 -21.39 5.57 -8.02
C ASN A 347 -19.93 6.01 -8.22
N VAL A 348 -19.64 7.31 -8.09
CA VAL A 348 -18.28 7.86 -8.17
C VAL A 348 -17.66 7.83 -6.78
N SER A 349 -16.43 7.34 -6.67
CA SER A 349 -15.73 7.29 -5.39
C SER A 349 -15.47 8.71 -4.82
N THR A 350 -15.63 8.89 -3.52
CA THR A 350 -15.40 10.17 -2.81
C THR A 350 -14.09 10.88 -3.19
N PRO A 351 -12.92 10.21 -3.31
CA PRO A 351 -11.69 10.90 -3.71
C PRO A 351 -11.76 11.53 -5.11
N VAL A 352 -12.51 10.92 -6.03
CA VAL A 352 -12.70 11.46 -7.39
C VAL A 352 -13.68 12.63 -7.37
N LEU A 353 -14.73 12.58 -6.54
CA LEU A 353 -15.64 13.72 -6.34
C LEU A 353 -14.89 14.91 -5.74
N LEU A 354 -14.06 14.71 -4.72
CA LEU A 354 -13.22 15.78 -4.15
C LEU A 354 -12.25 16.38 -5.18
N GLN A 355 -11.63 15.55 -6.03
CA GLN A 355 -10.80 16.01 -7.15
C GLN A 355 -11.61 16.84 -8.16
N LEU A 356 -12.82 16.40 -8.49
CA LEU A 356 -13.70 17.08 -9.41
C LEU A 356 -14.16 18.44 -8.86
N THR A 357 -14.55 18.47 -7.58
CA THR A 357 -14.92 19.70 -6.85
C THR A 357 -13.77 20.70 -6.84
N ALA A 358 -12.56 20.27 -6.45
CA ALA A 358 -11.39 21.13 -6.44
C ALA A 358 -11.07 21.65 -7.85
N HIS A 359 -11.14 20.79 -8.87
CA HIS A 359 -10.93 21.17 -10.27
C HIS A 359 -11.90 22.28 -10.70
N PHE A 360 -13.20 22.12 -10.46
CA PHE A 360 -14.20 23.11 -10.89
C PHE A 360 -14.23 24.38 -10.04
N LYS A 361 -13.83 24.34 -8.77
CA LYS A 361 -13.62 25.55 -7.94
C LYS A 361 -12.52 26.46 -8.49
N HIS A 362 -11.46 25.87 -9.03
CA HIS A 362 -10.27 26.58 -9.51
C HIS A 362 -10.15 26.60 -11.04
N ARG A 363 -11.21 26.21 -11.75
CA ARG A 363 -11.14 25.93 -13.19
C ARG A 363 -10.78 27.16 -14.02
N ASN A 364 -11.28 28.32 -13.63
CA ASN A 364 -11.08 29.57 -14.35
C ASN A 364 -10.00 30.46 -13.70
N ASP A 365 -9.26 29.94 -12.71
CA ASP A 365 -8.15 30.66 -12.10
C ASP A 365 -7.09 30.98 -13.17
N LYS A 366 -6.50 32.17 -13.08
CA LYS A 366 -5.50 32.67 -14.03
C LYS A 366 -4.15 31.99 -13.81
N ASN A 367 -4.08 30.71 -14.15
CA ASN A 367 -2.86 29.93 -14.17
C ASN A 367 -2.31 29.89 -15.60
N GLU A 368 -1.08 30.39 -15.80
CA GLU A 368 -0.41 30.38 -17.11
C GLU A 368 -0.14 28.95 -17.61
N PHE A 369 0.11 28.01 -16.68
CA PHE A 369 0.43 26.62 -16.98
C PHE A 369 -0.52 25.65 -16.28
N ARG A 370 -0.81 24.53 -16.95
CA ARG A 370 -1.40 23.32 -16.38
C ARG A 370 -0.30 22.31 -16.11
N THR A 371 -0.18 21.89 -14.86
CA THR A 371 0.88 20.99 -14.41
C THR A 371 0.40 19.54 -14.39
N PHE A 372 1.20 18.64 -14.97
CA PHE A 372 0.94 17.21 -15.02
C PHE A 372 2.09 16.47 -14.34
N PHE A 373 1.75 15.55 -13.43
CA PHE A 373 2.74 14.73 -12.72
C PHE A 373 2.74 13.32 -13.30
N PRO A 374 3.81 12.91 -14.02
CA PRO A 374 3.93 11.56 -14.53
C PRO A 374 3.87 10.54 -13.40
N LYS A 375 3.04 9.51 -13.58
CA LYS A 375 2.89 8.45 -12.58
C LYS A 375 4.25 7.77 -12.31
N GLY A 376 4.64 7.73 -11.04
CA GLY A 376 5.91 7.13 -10.60
C GLY A 376 7.13 8.04 -10.73
N ASN A 377 6.97 9.30 -11.17
CA ASN A 377 8.06 10.27 -11.20
C ASN A 377 7.54 11.70 -11.01
N VAL A 378 7.12 12.02 -9.77
CA VAL A 378 6.55 13.33 -9.41
C VAL A 378 7.54 14.47 -9.63
N ALA A 379 8.84 14.20 -9.51
CA ALA A 379 9.90 15.18 -9.77
C ALA A 379 9.97 15.66 -11.23
N LYS A 380 9.36 14.93 -12.17
CA LYS A 380 9.26 15.32 -13.59
C LYS A 380 7.92 15.98 -13.91
N ALA A 381 7.52 16.97 -13.12
CA ALA A 381 6.33 17.75 -13.41
C ALA A 381 6.45 18.41 -14.79
N ILE A 382 5.42 18.28 -15.62
CA ILE A 382 5.35 18.87 -16.97
C ILE A 382 4.32 20.00 -16.93
N GLY A 383 4.74 21.22 -17.22
CA GLY A 383 3.85 22.35 -17.44
C GLY A 383 3.47 22.46 -18.92
N ILE A 384 2.19 22.60 -19.21
CA ILE A 384 1.67 22.91 -20.55
C ILE A 384 0.93 24.23 -20.47
N GLU A 385 1.14 25.14 -21.43
CA GLU A 385 0.40 26.40 -21.49
C GLU A 385 -1.11 26.16 -21.36
N ASN A 386 -1.76 27.00 -20.55
CA ASN A 386 -3.18 26.89 -20.28
C ASN A 386 -4.00 27.59 -21.35
N THR A 387 -4.23 26.91 -22.46
CA THR A 387 -5.04 27.40 -23.58
C THR A 387 -6.49 26.89 -23.54
N LEU A 388 -6.98 26.47 -22.36
CA LEU A 388 -8.33 25.92 -22.26
C LEU A 388 -9.38 27.03 -22.39
N PRO A 389 -10.47 26.80 -23.15
CA PRO A 389 -11.58 27.75 -23.20
C PRO A 389 -12.23 27.92 -21.82
N PHE A 390 -12.82 29.10 -21.64
CA PHE A 390 -13.59 29.46 -20.47
C PHE A 390 -14.85 28.58 -20.36
N ILE A 391 -15.24 28.24 -19.14
CA ILE A 391 -16.52 27.58 -18.81
C ILE A 391 -17.24 28.54 -17.87
N SER A 392 -18.55 28.76 -18.05
CA SER A 392 -19.28 29.71 -17.21
C SER A 392 -19.22 29.35 -15.72
N GLU A 393 -19.10 30.38 -14.88
CA GLU A 393 -19.04 30.21 -13.43
C GLU A 393 -20.28 29.48 -12.88
N ASP A 394 -21.46 29.74 -13.44
CA ASP A 394 -22.70 29.04 -13.07
C ASP A 394 -22.62 27.53 -13.29
N ILE A 395 -22.04 27.09 -14.43
CA ILE A 395 -21.84 25.66 -14.70
C ILE A 395 -20.84 25.07 -13.71
N CYS A 396 -19.73 25.76 -13.44
CA CYS A 396 -18.73 25.31 -12.47
C CYS A 396 -19.33 25.16 -11.07
N LEU A 397 -20.09 26.16 -10.60
CA LEU A 397 -20.79 26.15 -9.32
C LEU A 397 -21.83 25.04 -9.24
N MET A 398 -22.58 24.80 -10.32
CA MET A 398 -23.56 23.71 -10.36
C MET A 398 -22.89 22.35 -10.19
N ILE A 399 -21.78 22.09 -10.88
CA ILE A 399 -21.03 20.83 -10.76
C ILE A 399 -20.46 20.67 -9.34
N VAL A 400 -19.89 21.74 -8.78
CA VAL A 400 -19.40 21.74 -7.39
C VAL A 400 -20.51 21.36 -6.42
N LYS A 401 -21.68 22.00 -6.55
CA LYS A 401 -22.83 21.71 -5.71
C LYS A 401 -23.33 20.28 -5.86
N MET A 402 -23.42 19.77 -7.10
CA MET A 402 -23.79 18.38 -7.36
C MET A 402 -22.87 17.40 -6.62
N CYS A 403 -21.56 17.67 -6.60
CA CYS A 403 -20.59 16.82 -5.90
C CYS A 403 -20.65 16.95 -4.38
N GLU A 404 -21.02 18.12 -3.84
CA GLU A 404 -21.15 18.37 -2.40
C GLU A 404 -22.46 17.81 -1.81
N ASP A 405 -23.52 17.73 -2.63
CA ASP A 405 -24.84 17.19 -2.27
C ASP A 405 -24.93 15.64 -2.39
N THR A 406 -23.86 14.97 -2.85
CA THR A 406 -23.77 13.50 -3.01
C THR A 406 -23.10 12.85 -1.81
#